data_AF-A0AAN2FH51-F1
#
_entry.id   AF-A0AAN2FH51-F1
#
_cell.length_a   1.000
_cell.length_b   1.000
_cell.length_c   1.000
_cell.angle_alpha   90.00
_cell.angle_beta   90.00
_cell.angle_gamma   90.00
#
_symmetry.space_group_name_H-M   'P 1'
#
loop_
_entity.id
_entity.type
_entity.pdbx_description
1 polymer ?
#
loop_
_entity_poly.entity_id
_entity_poly.type
_entity_poly.pdbx_seq_one_letter_code
_entity_poly.pdbx_strand_id
1 'polypeptide(L)'
;MTGMMTPQMTPRESQVMSTIHFRIDEDVKRLAMRAAERQKMTLTEVMRQRAEELAAEERQYQDGQHDAWLEEQITAAFSRYEAGDSEFISNDEMNARMEELKAQAARGTL
;
A
#
# COMPACT_ATOMS: atom_id res chain seq x y z
N MET A 1 57.99 9.87 7.43
CA MET A 1 57.12 8.75 7.01
C MET A 1 55.72 9.01 7.55
N THR A 2 54.86 9.66 6.76
CA THR A 2 53.40 9.60 6.97
C THR A 2 52.73 9.94 5.64
N GLY A 3 52.51 8.93 4.82
CA GLY A 3 51.69 9.06 3.61
C GLY A 3 50.23 9.09 4.02
N MET A 4 49.53 10.18 3.74
CA MET A 4 48.08 10.27 3.90
C MET A 4 47.43 9.41 2.82
N MET A 5 46.83 8.29 3.21
CA MET A 5 45.95 7.50 2.35
C MET A 5 44.68 8.30 2.12
N THR A 6 44.46 8.73 0.88
CA THR A 6 43.16 9.16 0.39
C THR A 6 42.20 7.96 0.41
N PRO A 7 41.01 8.06 1.04
CA PRO A 7 39.99 7.04 0.87
C PRO A 7 39.41 7.15 -0.55
N GLN A 8 39.71 6.15 -1.38
CA GLN A 8 39.00 5.90 -2.63
C GLN A 8 37.51 5.66 -2.32
N MET A 9 36.65 6.62 -2.65
CA MET A 9 35.21 6.37 -2.78
C MET A 9 35.02 5.40 -3.95
N THR A 10 34.62 4.17 -3.64
CA THR A 10 34.18 3.19 -4.62
C THR A 10 32.96 3.70 -5.41
N PRO A 11 32.88 3.43 -6.72
CA PRO A 11 31.88 4.03 -7.59
C PRO A 11 30.49 3.45 -7.35
N ARG A 12 29.51 4.36 -7.25
CA ARG A 12 28.04 4.24 -7.42
C ARG A 12 27.52 2.81 -7.57
N GLU A 13 26.72 2.38 -6.59
CA GLU A 13 25.70 1.34 -6.78
C GLU A 13 25.01 1.58 -8.12
N SER A 14 25.28 0.69 -9.07
CA SER A 14 24.55 0.67 -10.32
C SER A 14 23.12 0.33 -9.94
N GLN A 15 22.23 1.32 -10.05
CA GLN A 15 20.79 1.12 -9.95
C GLN A 15 20.42 -0.03 -10.89
N VAL A 16 20.16 -1.22 -10.35
CA VAL A 16 20.08 -2.45 -11.12
C VAL A 16 18.74 -2.48 -11.85
N MET A 17 18.66 -1.83 -13.01
CA MET A 17 17.49 -1.86 -13.86
C MET A 17 17.37 -3.26 -14.48
N SER A 18 16.28 -3.96 -14.15
CA SER A 18 15.97 -5.29 -14.70
C SER A 18 14.99 -5.16 -15.87
N THR A 19 15.19 -5.95 -16.93
CA THR A 19 14.33 -5.95 -18.13
C THR A 19 13.46 -7.19 -18.16
N ILE A 20 12.16 -7.03 -18.46
CA ILE A 20 11.19 -8.12 -18.58
C ILE A 20 10.80 -8.29 -20.06
N HIS A 21 10.89 -9.51 -20.59
CA HIS A 21 10.46 -9.84 -21.95
C HIS A 21 9.17 -10.65 -21.93
N PHE A 22 8.15 -10.19 -22.65
CA PHE A 22 6.87 -10.88 -22.79
C PHE A 22 6.71 -11.45 -24.20
N ARG A 23 6.17 -12.67 -24.30
CA ARG A 23 5.62 -13.22 -25.55
C ARG A 23 4.11 -13.05 -25.52
N ILE A 24 3.57 -12.33 -26.49
CA ILE A 24 2.14 -12.09 -26.67
C ILE A 24 1.78 -12.18 -28.16
N ASP A 25 0.52 -12.47 -28.45
CA ASP A 25 0.02 -12.46 -29.83
C ASP A 25 0.06 -11.06 -30.43
N GLU A 26 0.29 -10.98 -31.74
CA GLU A 26 0.42 -9.71 -32.46
C GLU A 26 -0.87 -8.87 -32.38
N ASP A 27 -2.04 -9.52 -32.41
CA ASP A 27 -3.33 -8.83 -32.26
C ASP A 27 -3.51 -8.23 -30.86
N VAL A 28 -3.07 -8.95 -29.82
CA VAL A 28 -3.10 -8.47 -28.43
C VAL A 28 -2.16 -7.28 -28.28
N LYS A 29 -0.95 -7.37 -28.82
CA LYS A 29 0.02 -6.27 -28.82
C LYS A 29 -0.54 -5.01 -29.47
N ARG A 30 -1.16 -5.15 -30.66
CA ARG A 30 -1.76 -4.02 -31.39
C ARG A 30 -2.89 -3.36 -30.59
N LEU A 31 -3.76 -4.15 -29.97
CA LEU A 31 -4.84 -3.63 -29.14
C LEU A 31 -4.31 -2.94 -27.87
N ALA A 32 -3.31 -3.51 -27.22
CA ALA A 32 -2.68 -2.93 -26.03
C ALA A 32 -1.98 -1.60 -26.34
N MET A 33 -1.27 -1.51 -27.47
CA MET A 33 -0.68 -0.24 -27.94
C MET A 33 -1.75 0.83 -28.17
N ARG A 34 -2.84 0.51 -28.86
CA ARG A 34 -3.96 1.44 -29.08
C ARG A 34 -4.59 1.88 -27.75
N ALA A 35 -4.70 0.97 -26.77
CA ALA A 35 -5.21 1.30 -25.46
C ALA A 35 -4.29 2.26 -24.68
N ALA A 36 -2.97 2.10 -24.80
CA ALA A 36 -1.99 3.00 -24.22
C ALA A 36 -2.02 4.38 -24.89
N GLU A 37 -2.12 4.44 -26.22
CA GLU A 37 -2.24 5.69 -26.98
C GLU A 37 -3.47 6.52 -26.57
N ARG A 38 -4.62 5.88 -26.31
CA ARG A 38 -5.82 6.58 -25.77
C ARG A 38 -5.55 7.26 -24.43
N GLN A 39 -4.64 6.72 -23.65
CA GLN A 39 -4.20 7.25 -22.35
C GLN A 39 -3.00 8.20 -22.50
N LYS A 40 -2.55 8.48 -23.73
CA LYS A 40 -1.34 9.26 -24.04
C LYS A 40 -0.06 8.69 -23.42
N MET A 41 -0.02 7.37 -23.25
CA MET A 41 1.12 6.63 -22.68
C MET A 41 1.65 5.62 -23.69
N THR A 42 2.91 5.22 -23.56
CA THR A 42 3.47 4.08 -24.29
C THR A 42 3.08 2.77 -23.62
N LEU A 43 3.05 1.67 -24.39
CA LEU A 43 2.80 0.33 -23.84
C LEU A 43 3.79 -0.03 -22.72
N THR A 44 5.06 0.36 -22.87
CA THR A 44 6.10 0.10 -21.86
C THR A 44 5.84 0.86 -20.55
N GLU A 45 5.38 2.12 -20.61
CA GLU A 45 5.04 2.88 -19.41
C GLU A 45 3.87 2.26 -18.66
N VAL A 46 2.81 1.84 -19.39
CA VAL A 46 1.67 1.14 -18.79
C VAL A 46 2.14 -0.15 -18.12
N MET A 47 2.95 -0.97 -18.80
CA MET A 47 3.42 -2.24 -18.24
C MET A 47 4.38 -2.04 -17.05
N ARG A 48 5.20 -0.98 -17.07
CA ARG A 48 6.04 -0.60 -15.93
C ARG A 48 5.18 -0.24 -14.72
N GLN A 49 4.21 0.65 -14.91
CA GLN A 49 3.30 1.06 -13.84
C GLN A 49 2.56 -0.15 -13.25
N ARG A 50 2.04 -1.05 -14.11
CA ARG A 50 1.38 -2.27 -13.64
C ARG A 50 2.32 -3.19 -12.85
N ALA A 51 3.58 -3.30 -13.25
CA ALA A 51 4.56 -4.08 -12.51
C ALA A 51 4.89 -3.45 -11.14
N GLU A 52 4.94 -2.12 -11.06
CA GLU A 52 5.14 -1.38 -9.81
C GLU A 52 3.94 -1.52 -8.87
N GLU A 53 2.72 -1.40 -9.38
CA GLU A 53 1.48 -1.62 -8.63
C GLU A 53 1.43 -3.04 -8.06
N LEU A 54 1.70 -4.05 -8.90
CA LEU A 54 1.74 -5.45 -8.46
C LEU A 54 2.81 -5.70 -7.38
N ALA A 55 3.99 -5.09 -7.51
CA ALA A 55 5.04 -5.19 -6.51
C ALA A 55 4.65 -4.49 -5.19
N ALA A 56 3.91 -3.38 -5.25
CA ALA A 56 3.42 -2.70 -4.06
C ALA A 56 2.35 -3.53 -3.34
N GLU A 57 1.42 -4.15 -4.07
CA GLU A 57 0.43 -5.08 -3.53
C GLU A 57 1.08 -6.27 -2.82
N GLU A 58 2.09 -6.89 -3.46
CA GLU A 58 2.83 -8.00 -2.88
C GLU A 58 3.59 -7.58 -1.60
N ARG A 59 4.21 -6.39 -1.58
CA ARG A 59 4.82 -5.85 -0.36
C ARG A 59 3.79 -5.64 0.74
N GLN A 60 2.62 -5.08 0.44
CA GLN A 60 1.56 -4.92 1.44
C GLN A 60 1.09 -6.25 2.02
N TYR A 61 1.01 -7.29 1.18
CA TYR A 61 0.68 -8.64 1.61
C TYR A 61 1.78 -9.23 2.50
N GLN A 62 3.05 -9.11 2.11
CA GLN A 62 4.21 -9.62 2.86
C GLN A 62 4.44 -8.86 4.17
N ASP A 63 4.25 -7.55 4.17
CA ASP A 63 4.46 -6.67 5.32
C ASP A 63 3.35 -6.81 6.37
N GLY A 64 2.35 -7.67 6.14
CA GLY A 64 1.32 -7.97 7.13
C GLY A 64 0.56 -6.73 7.62
N GLN A 65 0.44 -5.69 6.78
CA GLN A 65 -0.09 -4.38 7.20
C GLN A 65 -1.50 -4.46 7.77
N HIS A 66 -2.27 -5.48 7.42
CA HIS A 66 -3.56 -5.74 8.05
C HIS A 66 -3.41 -6.28 9.49
N ASP A 67 -2.46 -7.19 9.72
CA ASP A 67 -2.20 -7.79 11.02
C ASP A 67 -1.51 -6.77 11.96
N ALA A 68 -0.52 -6.02 11.46
CA ALA A 68 0.16 -4.99 12.24
C ALA A 68 -0.76 -3.84 12.67
N TRP A 69 -1.63 -3.37 11.76
CA TRP A 69 -2.62 -2.34 12.10
C TRP A 69 -3.64 -2.87 13.13
N LEU A 70 -4.09 -4.12 12.99
CA LEU A 70 -5.01 -4.72 13.94
C LEU A 70 -4.35 -4.92 15.31
N GLU A 71 -3.10 -5.37 15.34
CA GLU A 71 -2.29 -5.51 16.57
C GLU A 71 -2.10 -4.17 17.28
N GLU A 72 -1.85 -3.07 16.55
CA GLU A 72 -1.77 -1.73 17.13
C GLU A 72 -3.11 -1.30 17.76
N GLN A 73 -4.23 -1.53 17.08
CA GLN A 73 -5.54 -1.18 17.61
C GLN A 73 -5.93 -2.00 18.85
N ILE A 74 -5.59 -3.30 18.83
CA ILE A 74 -5.77 -4.17 19.99
C ILE A 74 -4.92 -3.68 21.16
N THR A 75 -3.65 -3.37 20.91
CA THR A 75 -2.71 -2.85 21.93
C THR A 75 -3.19 -1.51 22.51
N ALA A 76 -3.70 -0.61 21.66
CA ALA A 76 -4.25 0.67 22.09
C ALA A 76 -5.53 0.49 22.94
N ALA A 77 -6.39 -0.47 22.59
CA ALA A 77 -7.58 -0.80 23.37
C ALA A 77 -7.21 -1.35 24.77
N PHE A 78 -6.23 -2.26 24.85
CA PHE A 78 -5.73 -2.74 26.15
C PHE A 78 -5.08 -1.64 26.97
N SER A 79 -4.32 -0.75 26.34
CA SER A 79 -3.69 0.39 27.03
C SER A 79 -4.74 1.34 27.65
N ARG A 80 -5.85 1.60 26.96
CA ARG A 80 -6.97 2.40 27.49
C ARG A 80 -7.70 1.69 28.63
N TYR A 81 -7.78 0.37 28.58
CA TYR A 81 -8.36 -0.43 29.66
C TYR A 81 -7.48 -0.37 30.90
N GLU A 82 -6.17 -0.57 30.75
CA GLU A 82 -5.20 -0.51 31.86
C GLU A 82 -5.08 0.89 32.48
N ALA A 83 -5.22 1.96 31.67
CA ALA A 83 -5.23 3.34 32.14
C ALA A 83 -6.52 3.76 32.86
N GLY A 84 -7.58 2.94 32.80
CA GLY A 84 -8.89 3.27 33.37
C GLY A 84 -9.73 4.24 32.52
N ASP A 85 -9.30 4.54 31.29
CA ASP A 85 -9.99 5.44 30.34
C ASP A 85 -11.05 4.71 29.49
N SER A 86 -11.62 3.61 30.03
CA SER A 86 -12.59 2.77 29.32
C SER A 86 -13.96 2.83 29.98
N GLU A 87 -14.95 3.26 29.20
CA GLU A 87 -16.36 3.27 29.62
C GLU A 87 -17.07 2.03 29.04
N PHE A 88 -17.71 1.25 29.91
CA PHE A 88 -18.48 0.08 29.51
C PHE A 88 -19.95 0.47 29.39
N ILE A 89 -20.52 0.27 28.22
CA ILE A 89 -21.95 0.47 27.97
C ILE A 89 -22.67 -0.86 27.86
N SER A 90 -23.97 -0.87 28.15
CA SER A 90 -24.79 -2.08 28.01
C SER A 90 -24.99 -2.44 26.54
N ASN A 91 -25.33 -3.71 26.28
CA ASN A 91 -25.62 -4.17 24.92
C ASN A 91 -26.78 -3.38 24.26
N ASP A 92 -27.82 -3.07 25.04
CA ASP A 92 -28.98 -2.31 24.54
C ASP A 92 -28.60 -0.87 24.19
N GLU A 93 -27.75 -0.25 25.01
CA GLU A 93 -27.24 1.10 24.76
C GLU A 93 -26.30 1.15 23.55
N MET A 94 -25.42 0.15 23.39
CA MET A 94 -24.56 0.01 22.22
C MET A 94 -25.38 -0.11 20.93
N ASN A 95 -26.43 -0.94 20.95
CA ASN A 95 -27.30 -1.13 19.80
C ASN A 95 -28.02 0.17 19.40
N ALA A 96 -28.55 0.91 20.38
CA ALA A 96 -29.18 2.21 20.14
C ALA A 96 -28.21 3.22 19.51
N ARG A 97 -26.99 3.34 20.04
CA ARG A 97 -25.94 4.23 19.48
C ARG A 97 -25.54 3.83 18.06
N MET A 98 -25.42 2.53 17.78
CA MET A 98 -25.10 2.03 16.43
C MET A 98 -26.22 2.26 15.43
N GLU A 99 -27.49 2.14 15.83
CA GLU A 99 -28.63 2.47 14.98
C GLU A 99 -28.65 3.96 14.62
N GLU A 100 -28.37 4.82 15.60
CA GLU A 100 -28.27 6.27 15.37
C GLU A 100 -27.13 6.62 14.41
N LEU A 101 -25.94 6.04 14.61
CA LEU A 101 -24.78 6.22 13.71
C LEU A 101 -25.09 5.72 12.29
N LYS A 102 -25.71 4.55 12.13
CA LYS A 102 -26.16 4.04 10.82
C LYS A 102 -27.13 5.01 10.14
N ALA A 103 -28.06 5.58 10.91
CA ALA A 103 -29.01 6.55 10.39
C ALA A 103 -28.35 7.88 10.01
N GLN A 104 -27.32 8.33 10.72
CA GLN A 104 -26.51 9.50 10.35
C GLN A 104 -25.66 9.24 9.10
N ALA A 105 -25.09 8.04 8.97
CA ALA A 105 -24.31 7.60 7.79
C ALA A 105 -25.17 7.65 6.53
N ALA A 106 -26.38 7.07 6.61
CA ALA A 106 -27.34 7.04 5.51
C ALA A 106 -27.82 8.44 5.11
N ARG A 107 -27.75 9.41 6.03
CA ARG A 107 -28.09 10.82 5.80
C ARG A 107 -26.89 11.66 5.33
N GLY A 108 -25.67 11.09 5.32
CA GLY A 108 -24.45 11.79 4.92
C GLY A 108 -23.96 12.84 5.91
N THR A 109 -24.39 12.76 7.17
CA THR A 109 -24.04 13.70 8.25
C THR A 109 -23.04 13.12 9.25
N LEU A 110 -22.24 12.15 8.81
CA LEU A 110 -21.25 11.45 9.62
C LEU A 110 -19.88 12.11 9.50
#